data_AF-A0A531MJY2-F1
#
_entry.id   AF-A0A531MJY2-F1
#
_cell.length_a   1.000
_cell.length_b   1.000
_cell.length_c   1.000
_cell.angle_alpha   90.00
_cell.angle_beta   90.00
_cell.angle_gamma   90.00
#
_symmetry.space_group_name_H-M   'P 1'
#
loop_
_entity.id
_entity.type
_entity.pdbx_description
1 polymer ?
#
loop_
_entity_poly.entity_id
_entity_poly.type
_entity_poly.pdbx_seq_one_letter_code
_entity_poly.pdbx_strand_id
1 'polypeptide(L)'
;MNQQIRNPPDTTQAMQAWPEPDRVFDLRYAAFLETVSHLRARLHSYCARMTGSALDGEDIMQEALFEAYRKIELLDDAQALRPWLFRIAHNR
;
A
#
# COMPACT_ATOMS: atom_id res chain seq x y z
N MET A 1 -15.49 -37.16 19.02
CA MET A 1 -15.31 -35.71 18.78
C MET A 1 -13.92 -35.56 18.18
N ASN A 2 -13.82 -35.76 16.87
CA ASN A 2 -12.55 -36.11 16.23
C ASN A 2 -11.80 -34.85 15.82
N GLN A 3 -10.68 -34.61 16.50
CA GLN A 3 -9.62 -33.70 16.10
C GLN A 3 -8.91 -34.28 14.87
N GLN A 4 -9.48 -34.05 13.68
CA GLN A 4 -8.77 -34.29 12.43
C GLN A 4 -7.82 -33.11 12.19
N ILE A 5 -6.62 -33.25 12.74
CA ILE A 5 -5.43 -32.52 12.33
C ILE A 5 -5.35 -32.68 10.81
N ARG A 6 -5.54 -31.58 10.08
CA ARG A 6 -5.30 -31.56 8.65
C ARG A 6 -3.79 -31.77 8.48
N ASN A 7 -3.38 -33.00 8.19
CA ASN A 7 -2.05 -33.23 7.66
C ASN A 7 -1.92 -32.37 6.39
N PRO A 8 -0.90 -31.50 6.29
CA PRO A 8 -0.66 -30.79 5.05
C PRO A 8 -0.32 -31.82 3.95
N PRO A 9 -0.77 -31.61 2.70
CA PRO A 9 -0.41 -32.50 1.61
C PRO A 9 1.10 -32.46 1.35
N ASP A 10 1.65 -33.59 0.92
CA ASP A 10 3.07 -33.79 0.58
C ASP A 10 3.68 -32.59 -0.18
N THR A 11 4.74 -32.05 0.39
CA THR A 11 5.44 -30.81 0.01
C THR A 11 6.01 -30.82 -1.42
N THR A 12 5.99 -31.95 -2.12
CA THR A 12 6.52 -32.07 -3.48
C THR A 12 5.54 -31.58 -4.57
N GLN A 13 4.23 -31.46 -4.28
CA GLN A 13 3.22 -31.09 -5.29
C GLN A 13 2.69 -29.64 -5.16
N ALA A 14 2.99 -28.93 -4.07
CA ALA A 14 2.44 -27.59 -3.77
C ALA A 14 3.13 -26.41 -4.48
N MET A 15 4.01 -26.67 -5.44
CA MET A 15 4.80 -25.63 -6.12
C MET A 15 4.06 -24.86 -7.23
N GLN A 16 2.78 -25.12 -7.53
CA GLN A 16 2.17 -24.57 -8.77
C GLN A 16 0.75 -23.97 -8.76
N ALA A 17 -0.05 -23.92 -7.69
CA ALA A 17 -1.48 -23.63 -7.92
C ALA A 17 -2.28 -22.80 -6.89
N TRP A 18 -1.66 -22.02 -6.00
CA TRP A 18 -2.43 -20.98 -5.28
C TRP A 18 -1.60 -19.71 -5.05
N PRO A 19 -1.86 -18.61 -5.78
CA PRO A 19 -1.46 -17.31 -5.27
C PRO A 19 -2.37 -17.03 -4.07
N GLU A 20 -1.83 -17.15 -2.85
CA GLU A 20 -2.49 -16.61 -1.67
C GLU A 20 -2.96 -15.18 -2.01
N PRO A 21 -4.27 -14.88 -1.94
CA PRO A 21 -4.82 -13.61 -2.45
C PRO A 21 -4.13 -12.39 -1.85
N ASP A 22 -3.65 -12.51 -0.61
CA ASP A 22 -2.84 -11.50 0.08
C ASP A 22 -1.52 -11.19 -0.64
N ARG A 23 -0.87 -12.19 -1.25
CA ARG A 23 0.39 -11.99 -1.99
C ARG A 23 0.21 -11.11 -3.23
N VAL A 24 -0.93 -11.22 -3.92
CA VAL A 24 -1.20 -10.38 -5.09
C VAL A 24 -1.43 -8.93 -4.68
N PHE A 25 -2.11 -8.72 -3.55
CA PHE A 25 -2.28 -7.39 -2.95
C PHE A 25 -0.92 -6.76 -2.62
N ASP A 26 -0.05 -7.51 -1.92
CA ASP A 26 1.26 -7.03 -1.50
C ASP A 26 2.16 -6.65 -2.68
N LEU A 27 2.15 -7.44 -3.77
CA LEU A 27 2.95 -7.13 -4.96
C LEU A 27 2.46 -5.88 -5.69
N ARG A 28 1.14 -5.71 -5.84
CA ARG A 28 0.57 -4.52 -6.47
C ARG A 28 0.82 -3.27 -5.62
N TYR A 29 0.68 -3.39 -4.30
CA TYR A 29 0.96 -2.29 -3.39
C TYR A 29 2.45 -1.93 -3.39
N ALA A 30 3.36 -2.92 -3.41
CA ALA A 30 4.80 -2.68 -3.53
C ALA A 30 5.17 -1.96 -4.84
N ALA A 31 4.60 -2.37 -5.97
CA ALA A 31 4.80 -1.70 -7.25
C ALA A 31 4.29 -0.24 -7.23
N PHE A 32 3.16 0.02 -6.57
CA PHE A 32 2.67 1.37 -6.33
C PHE A 32 3.65 2.20 -5.48
N LEU A 33 4.14 1.64 -4.37
CA LEU A 33 5.11 2.32 -3.49
C LEU A 33 6.40 2.67 -4.22
N GLU A 34 6.87 1.79 -5.11
CA GLU A 34 8.02 2.08 -5.98
C GLU A 34 7.74 3.24 -6.94
N THR A 35 6.55 3.26 -7.55
CA THR A 35 6.13 4.33 -8.47
C THR A 35 6.15 5.71 -7.79
N VAL A 36 5.70 5.77 -6.53
CA VAL A 36 5.63 7.02 -5.75
C VAL A 36 6.85 7.27 -4.87
N SER A 37 7.89 6.42 -4.94
CA SER A 37 9.08 6.50 -4.08
C SER A 37 9.74 7.88 -4.12
N HIS A 38 9.84 8.47 -5.32
CA HIS A 38 10.38 9.81 -5.57
C HIS A 38 9.59 10.96 -4.91
N LEU A 39 8.35 10.70 -4.46
CA LEU A 39 7.49 11.67 -3.76
C LEU A 39 7.51 11.47 -2.24
N ARG A 40 7.89 10.29 -1.73
CA ARG A 40 7.76 9.92 -0.31
C ARG A 40 8.38 10.95 0.64
N ALA A 41 9.63 11.33 0.43
CA ALA A 41 10.31 12.29 1.31
C ALA A 41 9.62 13.66 1.36
N ARG A 42 9.12 14.13 0.21
CA ARG A 42 8.38 15.41 0.11
C ARG A 42 6.99 15.30 0.73
N LEU A 43 6.34 14.15 0.59
CA LEU A 43 5.03 13.90 1.19
C LEU A 43 5.13 13.81 2.71
N HIS A 44 6.11 13.07 3.25
CA HIS A 44 6.39 13.01 4.69
C HIS A 44 6.66 14.40 5.27
N SER A 45 7.54 15.17 4.61
CA SER A 45 7.84 16.55 5.02
C SER A 45 6.63 17.49 4.93
N TYR A 46 5.64 17.17 4.10
CA TYR A 46 4.40 17.93 4.00
C TYR A 46 3.47 17.57 5.17
N CYS A 47 3.21 16.28 5.38
CA CYS A 47 2.40 15.78 6.48
C CYS A 47 2.96 16.22 7.85
N ALA A 48 4.27 16.11 8.06
CA ALA A 48 4.93 16.53 9.29
C ALA A 48 4.78 18.04 9.57
N ARG A 49 4.66 18.87 8.53
CA ARG A 49 4.38 20.30 8.70
C ARG A 49 2.92 20.58 9.05
N MET A 50 1.98 19.78 8.53
CA MET A 50 0.56 19.92 8.86
C MET A 50 0.30 19.54 10.32
N THR A 51 0.96 18.49 10.82
CA THR A 51 0.81 17.99 12.19
C THR A 51 1.71 18.68 13.20
N GLY A 52 2.82 19.27 12.76
CA GLY A 52 3.89 19.74 13.64
C GLY A 52 4.75 18.62 14.23
N SER A 53 4.60 17.38 13.75
CA SER A 53 5.24 16.17 14.30
C SER A 53 5.69 15.23 13.18
N ALA A 54 6.96 14.80 13.23
CA ALA A 54 7.51 13.89 12.23
C ALA A 54 6.89 12.48 12.32
N LEU A 55 6.51 12.04 13.52
CA LEU A 55 5.87 10.74 13.74
C LEU A 55 4.43 10.76 13.23
N ASP A 56 3.63 11.72 13.68
CA ASP A 56 2.23 11.84 13.22
C ASP A 56 2.17 12.12 11.71
N GLY A 57 3.18 12.81 11.16
CA GLY A 57 3.32 13.02 9.73
C GLY A 57 3.63 11.73 8.94
N GLU A 58 4.36 10.79 9.52
CA GLU A 58 4.58 9.46 8.93
C GLU A 58 3.27 8.68 8.88
N ASP A 59 2.49 8.68 9.96
CA ASP A 59 1.21 7.98 10.04
C ASP A 59 0.23 8.51 8.97
N ILE A 60 0.05 9.83 8.87
CA ILE A 60 -0.78 10.45 7.83
C ILE A 60 -0.27 10.10 6.42
N MET A 61 1.06 10.11 6.20
CA MET A 61 1.63 9.75 4.90
C MET A 61 1.30 8.30 4.54
N GLN A 62 1.46 7.35 5.47
CA GLN A 62 1.16 5.94 5.23
C GLN A 62 -0.31 5.73 4.91
N GLU A 63 -1.18 6.37 5.68
CA GLU A 63 -2.62 6.40 5.48
C GLU A 63 -3.03 6.95 4.09
N ALA A 64 -2.41 8.05 3.67
CA ALA A 64 -2.63 8.66 2.37
C ALA A 64 -2.15 7.78 1.22
N LEU A 65 -0.98 7.14 1.36
CA LEU A 65 -0.46 6.18 0.37
C LEU A 65 -1.40 4.98 0.21
N PHE A 66 -1.94 4.46 1.31
CA PHE A 66 -2.91 3.37 1.28
C PHE A 66 -4.22 3.78 0.58
N GLU A 67 -4.73 4.99 0.82
CA GLU A 67 -5.91 5.49 0.07
C GLU A 67 -5.62 5.66 -1.41
N ALA A 68 -4.49 6.26 -1.72
CA ALA A 68 -4.09 6.54 -3.09
C ALA A 68 -4.01 5.23 -3.86
N TYR A 69 -3.42 4.18 -3.27
CA TYR A 69 -3.43 2.85 -3.86
C TYR A 69 -4.85 2.33 -4.12
N ARG A 70 -5.75 2.43 -3.14
CA ARG A 70 -7.15 1.97 -3.29
C ARG A 70 -7.95 2.74 -4.36
N LYS A 71 -7.54 3.98 -4.66
CA LYS A 71 -8.22 4.87 -5.60
C LYS A 71 -7.45 5.09 -6.90
N ILE A 72 -6.31 4.42 -7.10
CA ILE A 72 -5.40 4.71 -8.22
C ILE A 72 -6.05 4.47 -9.58
N GLU A 73 -6.99 3.52 -9.67
CA GLU A 73 -7.78 3.23 -10.88
C GLU A 73 -8.73 4.38 -11.26
N LEU A 74 -8.96 5.35 -10.37
CA LEU A 74 -9.76 6.56 -10.62
C LEU A 74 -8.90 7.74 -11.11
N LEU A 75 -7.58 7.57 -11.21
CA LEU A 75 -6.68 8.61 -11.69
C LEU A 75 -6.57 8.51 -13.22
N ASP A 76 -7.30 9.38 -13.92
CA ASP A 76 -7.36 9.37 -15.40
C ASP A 76 -6.05 9.85 -16.06
N ASP A 77 -5.26 10.68 -15.36
CA ASP A 77 -4.01 11.25 -15.86
C ASP A 77 -2.86 11.00 -14.88
N ALA A 78 -1.86 10.21 -15.33
CA ALA A 78 -0.67 9.91 -14.57
C ALA A 78 0.14 11.18 -14.21
N GLN A 79 0.07 12.25 -15.01
CA GLN A 79 0.74 13.51 -14.70
C GLN A 79 0.11 14.24 -13.52
N ALA A 80 -1.15 13.92 -13.19
CA ALA A 80 -1.84 14.43 -12.02
C ALA A 80 -1.53 13.64 -10.73
N LEU A 81 -0.74 12.56 -10.80
CA LEU A 81 -0.42 11.71 -9.65
C LEU A 81 0.10 12.49 -8.44
N ARG A 82 1.07 13.38 -8.66
CA ARG A 82 1.65 14.19 -7.57
C ARG A 82 0.62 15.12 -6.93
N PRO A 83 -0.04 16.05 -7.65
CA PRO A 83 -1.01 16.94 -7.02
C PRO A 83 -2.22 16.19 -6.42
N TRP A 84 -2.60 15.05 -6.99
CA TRP A 84 -3.66 14.20 -6.47
C TRP A 84 -3.27 13.52 -5.14
N LEU A 85 -2.07 12.94 -5.05
CA LEU A 85 -1.56 12.31 -3.83
C LEU A 85 -1.45 13.30 -2.67
N PHE A 86 -0.97 14.51 -2.93
CA PHE A 86 -0.90 15.56 -1.90
C PHE A 86 -2.29 16.04 -1.46
N ARG A 87 -3.29 16.04 -2.35
CA ARG A 87 -4.67 16.32 -1.98
C ARG A 87 -5.25 15.24 -1.07
N ILE A 88 -4.97 13.97 -1.34
CA ILE A 88 -5.38 12.87 -0.45
C ILE A 88 -4.78 13.07 0.95
N ALA A 89 -3.47 13.34 1.03
CA ALA A 89 -2.81 13.56 2.31
C ALA A 89 -3.36 14.76 3.09
N HIS A 90 -3.73 15.84 2.40
CA HIS A 90 -4.34 17.01 3.03
C HIS A 90 -5.75 16.78 3.57
N ASN A 91 -6.47 15.80 3.02
CA ASN A 91 -7.86 15.49 3.39
C ASN A 91 -7.95 14.37 4.45
N ARG A 92 -6.82 13.89 4.95
CA ARG A 92 -6.72 13.04 6.13
C ARG A 92 -6.74 13.91 7.38
#